data_AF-A0A7C6V299-F1
#
_entry.id   AF-A0A7C6V299-F1
#
_cell.length_a   1.000
_cell.length_b   1.000
_cell.length_c   1.000
_cell.angle_alpha   90.00
_cell.angle_beta   90.00
_cell.angle_gamma   90.00
#
_symmetry.space_group_name_H-M   'P 1'
#
loop_
_entity.id
_entity.type
_entity.pdbx_description
1 polymer ?
#
loop_
_entity_poly.entity_id
_entity_poly.type
_entity_poly.pdbx_seq_one_letter_code
_entity_poly.pdbx_strand_id
1 'polypeptide(L)'
;MDRNARVRSRVAELIARFEHYIDVFDSAKPFRKWGQYEFHIKTIRLLRELGSIEHALGNPEFMRNLWETLKAWLGARGSRLEPYEEFCSVVRGKLDELRRLEALLIDDPELDVSTTADALWALIDTLGIVNNDARLVSCTKMLHHLLPNLVVPIDRRFTQTFFGWHNPEFQYQQRRVFHEAFRQFVVIARSVPLGRYVGSGWHTSRTKVLDNALVGYCLAEGLLAGIWGEG
;
A
#
# COMPACT_ATOMS: atom_id res chain seq x y z
N MET A 1 15.33 20.91 -12.58
CA MET A 1 13.87 20.84 -12.33
C MET A 1 13.65 20.51 -10.85
N ASP A 2 12.82 21.28 -10.14
CA ASP A 2 12.45 21.02 -8.73
C ASP A 2 11.80 19.63 -8.56
N ARG A 3 12.01 18.95 -7.42
CA ARG A 3 11.43 17.61 -7.15
C ARG A 3 9.92 17.65 -7.22
N ASN A 4 9.28 18.67 -6.65
CA ASN A 4 7.82 18.75 -6.64
C ASN A 4 7.28 18.92 -8.08
N ALA A 5 7.99 19.66 -8.93
CA ALA A 5 7.67 19.73 -10.36
C ALA A 5 7.82 18.38 -11.06
N ARG A 6 8.89 17.62 -10.77
CA ARG A 6 9.06 16.25 -11.32
C ARG A 6 7.94 15.32 -10.88
N VAL A 7 7.59 15.30 -9.60
CA VAL A 7 6.49 14.47 -9.08
C VAL A 7 5.17 14.84 -9.73
N ARG A 8 4.87 16.14 -9.90
CA ARG A 8 3.67 16.57 -10.64
C ARG A 8 3.65 16.07 -12.08
N SER A 9 4.78 16.11 -12.79
CA SER A 9 4.89 15.55 -14.14
C SER A 9 4.59 14.06 -14.15
N ARG A 10 5.23 13.30 -13.24
CA ARG A 10 5.02 11.85 -13.10
C ARG A 10 3.57 11.50 -12.82
N VAL A 11 2.90 12.24 -11.92
CA VAL A 11 1.48 12.05 -11.61
C VAL A 11 0.61 12.34 -12.84
N ALA A 12 0.86 13.43 -13.55
CA ALA A 12 0.11 13.78 -14.75
C ALA A 12 0.27 12.73 -15.86
N GLU A 13 1.49 12.24 -16.08
CA GLU A 13 1.79 11.18 -17.05
C GLU A 13 1.14 9.85 -16.67
N LEU A 14 1.25 9.44 -15.39
CA LEU A 14 0.60 8.24 -14.85
C LEU A 14 -0.91 8.27 -15.09
N ILE A 15 -1.56 9.42 -14.85
CA ILE A 15 -3.00 9.60 -15.10
C ILE A 15 -3.29 9.50 -16.59
N ALA A 16 -2.53 10.23 -17.43
CA ALA A 16 -2.77 10.31 -18.87
C ALA A 16 -2.59 8.98 -19.59
N ARG A 17 -1.74 8.09 -19.08
CA ARG A 17 -1.38 6.81 -19.70
C ARG A 17 -1.62 5.63 -18.74
N PHE A 18 -2.63 5.72 -17.88
CA PHE A 18 -2.85 4.76 -16.80
C PHE A 18 -2.95 3.31 -17.28
N GLU A 19 -3.77 3.05 -18.31
CA GLU A 19 -3.95 1.72 -18.91
C GLU A 19 -2.63 1.13 -19.41
N HIS A 20 -1.82 1.94 -20.11
CA HIS A 20 -0.49 1.52 -20.55
C HIS A 20 0.40 1.04 -19.40
N TYR A 21 0.37 1.73 -18.25
CA TYR A 21 1.19 1.33 -17.10
C TYR A 21 0.66 0.08 -16.39
N ILE A 22 -0.66 -0.17 -16.43
CA ILE A 22 -1.23 -1.45 -16.03
C ILE A 22 -0.73 -2.58 -16.93
N ASP A 23 -0.75 -2.39 -18.26
CA ASP A 23 -0.27 -3.40 -19.22
C ASP A 23 1.21 -3.72 -19.02
N VAL A 24 2.03 -2.69 -18.75
CA VAL A 24 3.46 -2.86 -18.44
C VAL A 24 3.63 -3.69 -17.16
N PHE A 25 2.84 -3.41 -16.12
CA PHE A 25 2.89 -4.17 -14.87
C PHE A 25 2.55 -5.65 -15.10
N ASP A 26 1.46 -5.92 -15.82
CA ASP A 26 0.97 -7.29 -16.07
C ASP A 26 1.95 -8.09 -16.94
N SER A 27 2.59 -7.42 -17.91
CA SER A 27 3.60 -8.01 -18.77
C SER A 27 4.91 -8.32 -18.02
N ALA A 28 5.36 -7.40 -17.16
CA ALA A 28 6.63 -7.53 -16.46
C ALA A 28 6.60 -8.57 -15.31
N LYS A 29 5.44 -8.75 -14.67
CA LYS A 29 5.24 -9.61 -13.50
C LYS A 29 6.32 -9.37 -12.43
N PRO A 30 6.39 -8.16 -11.84
CA PRO A 30 7.52 -7.73 -11.01
C PRO A 30 7.59 -8.44 -9.65
N PHE A 31 6.48 -9.00 -9.17
CA PHE A 31 6.38 -9.71 -7.90
C PHE A 31 6.39 -11.22 -8.12
N ARG A 32 7.58 -11.84 -7.99
CA ARG A 32 7.80 -13.27 -8.28
C ARG A 32 8.19 -14.09 -7.06
N LYS A 33 8.31 -13.47 -5.88
CA LYS A 33 8.70 -14.21 -4.67
C LYS A 33 7.54 -15.10 -4.25
N TRP A 34 7.87 -16.35 -3.94
CA TRP A 34 6.91 -17.35 -3.48
C TRP A 34 6.07 -16.83 -2.31
N GLY A 35 4.77 -17.12 -2.33
CA GLY A 35 3.83 -16.76 -1.28
C GLY A 35 3.31 -15.32 -1.34
N GLN A 36 3.99 -14.40 -2.03
CA GLN A 36 3.53 -13.00 -2.08
C GLN A 36 2.16 -12.88 -2.72
N TYR A 37 1.95 -13.58 -3.83
CA TYR A 37 0.69 -13.55 -4.57
C TYR A 37 -0.37 -14.38 -3.85
N GLU A 38 -0.03 -15.61 -3.49
CA GLU A 38 -0.97 -16.59 -2.92
C GLU A 38 -1.54 -16.09 -1.58
N PHE A 39 -0.69 -15.60 -0.68
CA PHE A 39 -1.15 -15.08 0.60
C PHE A 39 -1.95 -13.79 0.43
N HIS A 40 -1.53 -12.89 -0.47
CA HIS A 40 -2.29 -11.66 -0.76
C HIS A 40 -3.71 -11.97 -1.23
N ILE A 41 -3.85 -12.82 -2.25
CA ILE A 41 -5.15 -13.18 -2.82
C ILE A 41 -6.02 -13.84 -1.75
N LYS A 42 -5.46 -14.77 -0.97
CA LYS A 42 -6.20 -15.44 0.10
C LYS A 42 -6.65 -14.44 1.18
N THR A 43 -5.82 -13.48 1.57
CA THR A 43 -6.18 -12.46 2.58
C THR A 43 -7.31 -11.57 2.10
N ILE A 44 -7.21 -11.04 0.87
CA ILE A 44 -8.27 -10.20 0.30
C ILE A 44 -9.57 -10.98 0.10
N ARG A 45 -9.48 -12.26 -0.32
CA ARG A 45 -10.66 -13.12 -0.45
C ARG A 45 -11.34 -13.35 0.89
N LEU A 46 -10.58 -13.74 1.92
CA LEU A 46 -11.11 -13.95 3.27
C LEU A 46 -11.75 -12.68 3.84
N LEU A 47 -11.13 -11.50 3.66
CA LEU A 47 -11.73 -10.23 4.07
C LEU A 47 -13.12 -10.02 3.45
N ARG A 48 -13.25 -10.28 2.14
CA ARG A 48 -14.52 -10.13 1.41
C ARG A 48 -15.56 -11.15 1.85
N GLU A 49 -15.16 -12.41 2.05
CA GLU A 49 -16.03 -13.49 2.52
C GLU A 49 -16.57 -13.21 3.94
N LEU A 50 -15.74 -12.60 4.80
CA LEU A 50 -16.11 -12.22 6.17
C LEU A 50 -16.92 -10.91 6.24
N GLY A 51 -16.91 -10.12 5.17
CA GLY A 51 -17.78 -8.96 4.97
C GLY A 51 -17.50 -7.73 5.83
N SER A 52 -16.63 -7.83 6.84
CA SER A 52 -16.21 -6.68 7.63
C SER A 52 -14.87 -6.90 8.36
N ILE A 53 -14.22 -5.80 8.76
CA ILE A 53 -13.00 -5.80 9.59
C ILE A 53 -13.26 -6.47 10.94
N GLU A 54 -14.41 -6.21 11.57
CA GLU A 54 -14.76 -6.83 12.86
C GLU A 54 -14.76 -8.37 12.77
N HIS A 55 -15.46 -8.92 11.78
CA HIS A 55 -15.46 -10.36 11.54
C HIS A 55 -14.08 -10.88 11.11
N ALA A 56 -13.33 -10.11 10.31
CA ALA A 56 -11.98 -10.47 9.89
C ALA A 56 -11.01 -10.58 11.07
N LEU A 57 -10.97 -9.58 11.96
CA LEU A 57 -10.09 -9.59 13.13
C LEU A 57 -10.49 -10.63 14.18
N GLY A 58 -11.78 -10.98 14.23
CA GLY A 58 -12.30 -12.11 15.02
C GLY A 58 -11.98 -13.49 14.45
N ASN A 59 -11.64 -13.59 13.16
CA ASN A 59 -11.41 -14.87 12.49
C ASN A 59 -9.92 -15.31 12.56
N PRO A 60 -9.60 -16.47 13.17
CA PRO A 60 -8.21 -16.93 13.30
C PRO A 60 -7.52 -17.25 11.96
N GLU A 61 -8.25 -17.73 10.97
CA GLU A 61 -7.69 -18.03 9.65
C GLU A 61 -7.28 -16.74 8.94
N PHE A 62 -8.13 -15.71 8.95
CA PHE A 62 -7.81 -14.40 8.41
C PHE A 62 -6.58 -13.80 9.10
N MET A 63 -6.55 -13.77 10.42
CA MET A 63 -5.42 -13.20 11.17
C MET A 63 -4.10 -13.91 10.88
N ARG A 64 -4.12 -15.24 10.80
CA ARG A 64 -2.95 -16.03 10.40
C ARG A 64 -2.52 -15.70 8.98
N ASN A 65 -3.46 -15.64 8.03
CA ASN A 65 -3.13 -15.39 6.64
C ASN A 65 -2.64 -13.95 6.41
N LEU A 66 -3.17 -12.96 7.14
CA LEU A 66 -2.68 -11.58 7.14
C LEU A 66 -1.22 -11.50 7.63
N TRP A 67 -0.91 -12.19 8.73
CA TRP A 67 0.45 -12.25 9.27
C TRP A 67 1.43 -12.93 8.29
N GLU A 68 1.05 -14.06 7.69
CA GLU A 68 1.83 -14.73 6.63
C GLU A 68 2.04 -13.84 5.39
N THR A 69 1.00 -13.11 4.99
CA THR A 69 1.07 -12.15 3.88
C THR A 69 2.13 -11.10 4.14
N LEU A 70 2.14 -10.51 5.35
CA LEU A 70 3.14 -9.51 5.73
C LEU A 70 4.56 -10.08 5.73
N LYS A 71 4.77 -11.28 6.26
CA LYS A 71 6.09 -11.94 6.19
C LYS A 71 6.56 -12.08 4.75
N ALA A 72 5.71 -12.57 3.85
CA ALA A 72 6.04 -12.72 2.43
C ALA A 72 6.32 -11.37 1.74
N TRP A 73 5.56 -10.32 2.08
CA TRP A 73 5.68 -8.99 1.46
C TRP A 73 6.84 -8.16 2.01
N LEU A 74 7.30 -8.44 3.23
CA LEU A 74 8.47 -7.80 3.85
C LEU A 74 9.77 -8.56 3.56
N GLY A 75 9.69 -9.84 3.16
CA GLY A 75 10.84 -10.67 2.80
C GLY A 75 11.70 -11.04 4.00
N ALA A 76 13.02 -11.22 3.83
CA ALA A 76 13.94 -11.53 4.93
C ALA A 76 13.95 -10.46 6.06
N ARG A 77 13.40 -9.27 5.81
CA ARG A 77 13.15 -8.23 6.82
C ARG A 77 11.88 -8.46 7.64
N GLY A 78 11.06 -9.46 7.28
CA GLY A 78 9.91 -9.94 8.03
C GLY A 78 10.28 -10.55 9.39
N SER A 79 11.56 -10.80 9.65
CA SER A 79 12.10 -11.07 11.00
C SER A 79 11.91 -9.92 11.99
N ARG A 80 11.47 -8.75 11.52
CA ARG A 80 11.11 -7.59 12.34
C ARG A 80 9.62 -7.52 12.67
N LEU A 81 8.79 -8.38 12.07
CA LEU A 81 7.37 -8.47 12.43
C LEU A 81 7.26 -9.09 13.82
N GLU A 82 6.39 -8.56 14.66
CA GLU A 82 6.14 -9.15 15.97
C GLU A 82 5.65 -10.61 15.84
N PRO A 83 5.89 -11.44 16.87
CA PRO A 83 5.36 -12.80 16.87
C PRO A 83 3.82 -12.78 16.76
N TYR A 84 3.27 -13.92 16.35
CA TYR A 84 1.89 -13.99 15.86
C TYR A 84 0.86 -13.54 16.91
N GLU A 85 1.09 -13.89 18.17
CA GLU A 85 0.22 -13.58 19.31
C GLU A 85 0.21 -12.06 19.60
N GLU A 86 1.39 -11.43 19.66
CA GLU A 86 1.56 -10.00 19.84
C GLU A 86 0.98 -9.22 18.65
N PHE A 87 1.25 -9.68 17.43
CA PHE A 87 0.64 -9.13 16.22
C PHE A 87 -0.89 -9.16 16.31
N CYS A 88 -1.48 -10.30 16.69
CA CYS A 88 -2.93 -10.41 16.84
C CYS A 88 -3.49 -9.45 17.88
N SER A 89 -2.83 -9.35 19.03
CA SER A 89 -3.22 -8.45 20.12
C SER A 89 -3.22 -6.99 19.66
N VAL A 90 -2.12 -6.53 19.06
CA VAL A 90 -1.96 -5.15 18.59
C VAL A 90 -2.98 -4.79 17.52
N VAL A 91 -3.20 -5.67 16.53
CA VAL A 91 -4.14 -5.37 15.44
C VAL A 91 -5.59 -5.36 15.92
N ARG A 92 -5.99 -6.31 16.78
CA ARG A 92 -7.34 -6.34 17.37
C ARG A 92 -7.60 -5.13 18.27
N GLY A 93 -6.57 -4.66 18.97
CA GLY A 93 -6.65 -3.44 19.79
C GLY A 93 -6.92 -2.15 18.99
N LYS A 94 -6.93 -2.22 17.65
CA LYS A 94 -7.21 -1.09 16.74
C LYS A 94 -8.56 -1.21 16.02
N LEU A 95 -9.43 -2.10 16.47
CA LEU A 95 -10.71 -2.38 15.82
C LEU A 95 -11.54 -1.11 15.63
N ASP A 96 -11.69 -0.28 16.66
CA ASP A 96 -12.55 0.90 16.60
C ASP A 96 -12.03 1.94 15.60
N GLU A 97 -10.71 2.18 15.58
CA GLU A 97 -10.07 3.05 14.60
C GLU A 97 -10.24 2.52 13.17
N LEU A 98 -10.07 1.21 12.96
CA LEU A 98 -10.19 0.57 11.65
C LEU A 98 -11.64 0.61 11.13
N ARG A 99 -12.63 0.33 11.99
CA ARG A 99 -14.05 0.36 11.63
C ARG A 99 -14.49 1.72 11.10
N ARG A 100 -13.96 2.81 11.65
CA ARG A 100 -14.28 4.17 11.19
C ARG A 100 -13.80 4.47 9.78
N LEU A 101 -12.81 3.72 9.28
CA LEU A 101 -12.20 3.91 7.97
C LEU A 101 -12.68 2.91 6.92
N GLU A 102 -13.37 1.84 7.35
CA GLU A 102 -13.73 0.69 6.51
C GLU A 102 -14.57 1.04 5.28
N ALA A 103 -15.52 1.95 5.45
CA ALA A 103 -16.44 2.37 4.39
C ALA A 103 -15.83 3.38 3.41
N LEU A 104 -14.67 3.97 3.73
CA LEU A 104 -14.07 5.01 2.92
C LEU A 104 -13.41 4.43 1.67
N LEU A 105 -13.54 5.14 0.55
CA LEU A 105 -12.89 4.81 -0.72
C LEU A 105 -11.91 5.91 -1.10
N ILE A 106 -10.74 5.53 -1.62
CA ILE A 106 -9.69 6.48 -2.01
C ILE A 106 -10.12 7.42 -3.16
N ASP A 107 -11.04 6.96 -4.00
CA ASP A 107 -11.59 7.68 -5.15
C ASP A 107 -12.92 8.40 -4.85
N ASP A 108 -13.41 8.35 -3.60
CA ASP A 108 -14.64 9.06 -3.21
C ASP A 108 -14.43 10.59 -3.31
N PRO A 109 -15.26 11.32 -4.08
CA PRO A 109 -15.17 12.78 -4.18
C PRO A 109 -15.35 13.50 -2.84
N GLU A 110 -16.12 12.93 -1.91
CA GLU A 110 -16.43 13.51 -0.60
C GLU A 110 -15.41 13.15 0.49
N LEU A 111 -14.40 12.33 0.17
CA LEU A 111 -13.35 11.98 1.11
C LEU A 111 -12.60 13.23 1.59
N ASP A 112 -12.66 13.50 2.88
CA ASP A 112 -11.78 14.49 3.53
C ASP A 112 -10.35 13.93 3.59
N VAL A 113 -9.54 14.37 2.63
CA VAL A 113 -8.16 13.91 2.46
C VAL A 113 -7.29 14.20 3.68
N SER A 114 -7.46 15.34 4.34
CA SER A 114 -6.60 15.74 5.44
C SER A 114 -6.94 14.93 6.69
N THR A 115 -8.22 14.89 7.06
CA THR A 115 -8.69 14.16 8.23
C THR A 115 -8.43 12.66 8.09
N THR A 116 -8.65 12.11 6.90
CA THR A 116 -8.38 10.70 6.63
C THR A 116 -6.88 10.38 6.71
N ALA A 117 -6.02 11.24 6.16
CA ALA A 117 -4.57 11.07 6.25
C ALA A 117 -4.08 11.10 7.71
N ASP A 118 -4.57 12.04 8.52
CA ASP A 118 -4.22 12.11 9.94
C ASP A 118 -4.70 10.88 10.71
N ALA A 119 -5.91 10.38 10.44
CA ALA A 119 -6.44 9.16 11.08
C ALA A 119 -5.63 7.91 10.70
N LEU A 120 -5.28 7.76 9.42
CA LEU A 120 -4.43 6.68 8.95
C LEU A 120 -3.01 6.78 9.51
N TRP A 121 -2.45 8.00 9.60
CA TRP A 121 -1.15 8.20 10.22
C TRP A 121 -1.16 7.84 11.70
N ALA A 122 -2.18 8.23 12.45
CA ALA A 122 -2.31 7.87 13.87
C ALA A 122 -2.36 6.35 14.07
N LEU A 123 -3.01 5.62 13.15
CA LEU A 123 -2.93 4.16 13.10
C LEU A 123 -1.49 3.68 12.85
N ILE A 124 -0.83 4.15 11.80
CA ILE A 124 0.56 3.75 11.46
C ILE A 124 1.53 4.03 12.61
N ASP A 125 1.37 5.17 13.28
CA ASP A 125 2.24 5.63 14.35
C ASP A 125 2.00 4.86 15.66
N THR A 126 0.84 4.24 15.84
CA THR A 126 0.52 3.47 17.05
C THR A 126 0.45 1.95 16.84
N LEU A 127 0.50 1.49 15.59
CA LEU A 127 0.56 0.07 15.23
C LEU A 127 1.97 -0.49 15.48
N GLY A 128 2.17 -1.04 16.67
CA GLY A 128 3.39 -1.75 17.07
C GLY A 128 3.49 -3.17 16.48
N ILE A 129 3.34 -3.32 15.17
CA ILE A 129 3.44 -4.63 14.50
C ILE A 129 4.88 -5.01 14.12
N VAL A 130 5.82 -4.07 14.27
CA VAL A 130 7.24 -4.29 14.00
C VAL A 130 8.11 -3.72 15.12
N ASN A 131 9.22 -4.38 15.40
CA ASN A 131 10.15 -4.05 16.48
C ASN A 131 11.15 -2.91 16.15
N ASN A 132 10.78 -1.99 15.25
CA ASN A 132 11.63 -0.88 14.82
C ASN A 132 10.83 0.37 14.47
N ASP A 133 11.52 1.50 14.36
CA ASP A 133 10.89 2.80 14.10
C ASP A 133 10.43 2.99 12.65
N ALA A 134 10.77 2.09 11.72
CA ALA A 134 10.38 2.16 10.32
C ALA A 134 9.00 1.51 10.07
N ARG A 135 7.94 2.15 10.55
CA ARG A 135 6.56 1.63 10.55
C ARG A 135 5.84 1.81 9.21
N LEU A 136 6.20 2.81 8.41
CA LEU A 136 5.46 3.21 7.20
C LEU A 136 5.20 2.04 6.24
N VAL A 137 6.23 1.29 5.89
CA VAL A 137 6.13 0.20 4.88
C VAL A 137 5.33 -0.99 5.43
N SER A 138 5.61 -1.43 6.66
CA SER A 138 4.90 -2.57 7.24
C SER A 138 3.43 -2.24 7.51
N CYS A 139 3.16 -1.07 8.08
CA CYS A 139 1.80 -0.67 8.45
C CYS A 139 0.95 -0.37 7.21
N THR A 140 1.45 0.33 6.19
CA THR A 140 0.65 0.56 4.96
C THR A 140 0.36 -0.74 4.21
N LYS A 141 1.27 -1.70 4.22
CA LYS A 141 1.01 -3.05 3.68
C LYS A 141 -0.04 -3.79 4.50
N MET A 142 -0.01 -3.72 5.82
CA MET A 142 -1.05 -4.34 6.65
C MET A 142 -2.40 -3.67 6.43
N LEU A 143 -2.44 -2.34 6.51
CA LEU A 143 -3.64 -1.54 6.31
C LEU A 143 -4.20 -1.73 4.91
N HIS A 144 -3.40 -1.92 3.88
CA HIS A 144 -3.89 -2.29 2.54
C HIS A 144 -4.72 -3.58 2.56
N HIS A 145 -4.36 -4.57 3.38
CA HIS A 145 -5.10 -5.83 3.47
C HIS A 145 -6.34 -5.77 4.38
N LEU A 146 -6.50 -4.71 5.18
CA LEU A 146 -7.68 -4.45 6.02
C LEU A 146 -8.62 -3.41 5.39
N LEU A 147 -8.05 -2.44 4.69
CA LEU A 147 -8.69 -1.28 4.06
C LEU A 147 -8.30 -1.21 2.57
N PRO A 148 -8.58 -2.26 1.77
CA PRO A 148 -8.07 -2.40 0.41
C PRO A 148 -8.60 -1.36 -0.58
N ASN A 149 -9.65 -0.63 -0.23
CA ASN A 149 -10.16 0.45 -1.07
C ASN A 149 -9.69 1.83 -0.64
N LEU A 150 -8.95 1.95 0.48
CA LEU A 150 -8.51 3.23 1.03
C LEU A 150 -6.98 3.37 1.08
N VAL A 151 -6.27 2.32 1.47
CA VAL A 151 -4.81 2.40 1.69
C VAL A 151 -4.05 1.74 0.55
N VAL A 152 -3.19 2.52 -0.12
CA VAL A 152 -2.19 2.05 -1.09
C VAL A 152 -0.99 1.47 -0.31
N PRO A 153 -0.51 0.26 -0.64
CA PRO A 153 0.67 -0.28 0.01
C PRO A 153 1.90 0.55 -0.42
N ILE A 154 2.68 1.02 0.54
CA ILE A 154 3.90 1.81 0.27
C ILE A 154 5.14 0.93 0.37
N ASP A 155 6.07 1.09 -0.56
CA ASP A 155 7.34 0.37 -0.56
C ASP A 155 8.56 1.26 -0.91
N ARG A 156 9.75 0.76 -0.57
CA ARG A 156 11.03 1.48 -0.75
C ARG A 156 11.57 1.44 -2.17
N ARG A 157 11.08 0.51 -3.00
CA ARG A 157 11.58 0.33 -4.37
C ARG A 157 10.76 1.14 -5.34
N PHE A 158 9.43 1.03 -5.33
CA PHE A 158 8.61 1.69 -6.34
C PHE A 158 8.03 2.99 -5.82
N THR A 159 7.30 2.98 -4.69
CA THR A 159 6.69 4.21 -4.16
C THR A 159 7.75 5.28 -3.88
N GLN A 160 8.81 4.92 -3.16
CA GLN A 160 9.89 5.86 -2.84
C GLN A 160 10.54 6.46 -4.10
N THR A 161 10.77 5.64 -5.13
CA THR A 161 11.36 6.05 -6.41
C THR A 161 10.44 6.99 -7.19
N PHE A 162 9.15 6.66 -7.25
CA PHE A 162 8.14 7.46 -7.95
C PHE A 162 8.07 8.88 -7.38
N PHE A 163 8.12 9.03 -6.06
CA PHE A 163 8.11 10.35 -5.42
C PHE A 163 9.50 11.01 -5.33
N GLY A 164 10.57 10.26 -5.64
CA GLY A 164 11.94 10.77 -5.65
C GLY A 164 12.44 11.17 -4.26
N TRP A 165 12.02 10.45 -3.22
CA TRP A 165 12.50 10.68 -1.86
C TRP A 165 13.84 9.96 -1.62
N HIS A 166 14.77 10.64 -0.96
CA HIS A 166 16.02 10.02 -0.53
C HIS A 166 15.80 9.11 0.69
N ASN A 167 16.68 8.13 0.90
CA ASN A 167 16.52 7.14 1.99
C ASN A 167 16.35 7.77 3.39
N PRO A 168 17.13 8.79 3.81
CA PRO A 168 16.93 9.41 5.13
C PRO A 168 15.57 10.10 5.27
N GLU A 169 15.10 10.75 4.22
CA GLU A 169 13.77 11.39 4.18
C GLU A 169 12.67 10.34 4.36
N PHE A 170 12.71 9.27 3.58
CA PHE A 170 11.75 8.17 3.67
C PHE A 170 11.77 7.47 5.04
N GLN A 171 12.95 7.35 5.65
CA GLN A 171 13.16 6.67 6.92
C GLN A 171 12.71 7.50 8.13
N TYR A 172 13.05 8.79 8.16
CA TYR A 172 12.94 9.61 9.37
C TYR A 172 11.79 10.63 9.30
N GLN A 173 11.23 10.89 8.10
CA GLN A 173 10.11 11.83 7.93
C GLN A 173 8.84 11.11 7.48
N GLN A 174 8.60 9.93 8.04
CA GLN A 174 7.53 9.00 7.61
C GLN A 174 6.14 9.64 7.60
N ARG A 175 5.80 10.51 8.56
CA ARG A 175 4.52 11.24 8.57
C ARG A 175 4.35 12.10 7.33
N ARG A 176 5.34 12.94 7.05
CA ARG A 176 5.31 13.84 5.88
C ARG A 176 5.23 13.04 4.59
N VAL A 177 6.06 12.00 4.47
CA VAL A 177 6.09 11.10 3.31
C VAL A 177 4.74 10.42 3.10
N PHE A 178 4.12 9.92 4.16
CA PHE A 178 2.79 9.31 4.09
C PHE A 178 1.72 10.32 3.63
N HIS A 179 1.67 11.50 4.25
CA HIS A 179 0.69 12.54 3.89
C HIS A 179 0.84 13.00 2.43
N GLU A 180 2.08 13.22 2.00
CA GLU A 180 2.38 13.57 0.60
C GLU A 180 1.94 12.45 -0.35
N ALA A 181 2.30 11.20 -0.05
CA ALA A 181 1.90 10.04 -0.85
C ALA A 181 0.38 9.93 -0.95
N PHE A 182 -0.31 9.91 0.18
CA PHE A 182 -1.75 9.73 0.27
C PHE A 182 -2.51 10.80 -0.52
N ARG A 183 -2.11 12.08 -0.39
CA ARG A 183 -2.72 13.17 -1.16
C ARG A 183 -2.57 12.95 -2.67
N GLN A 184 -1.39 12.55 -3.14
CA GLN A 184 -1.14 12.30 -4.56
C GLN A 184 -1.89 11.06 -5.05
N PHE A 185 -2.01 10.03 -4.23
CA PHE A 185 -2.81 8.86 -4.54
C PHE A 185 -4.29 9.19 -4.68
N VAL A 186 -4.86 10.03 -3.82
CA VAL A 186 -6.25 10.50 -3.99
C VAL A 186 -6.42 11.29 -5.29
N VAL A 187 -5.45 12.15 -5.67
CA VAL A 187 -5.48 12.86 -6.95
C VAL A 187 -5.52 11.89 -8.14
N ILE A 188 -4.66 10.86 -8.13
CA ILE A 188 -4.64 9.84 -9.19
C ILE A 188 -5.97 9.06 -9.19
N ALA A 189 -6.41 8.60 -8.03
CA ALA A 189 -7.60 7.78 -7.86
C ALA A 189 -8.87 8.48 -8.35
N ARG A 190 -9.03 9.77 -8.07
CA ARG A 190 -10.16 10.58 -8.55
C ARG A 190 -10.11 10.89 -10.05
N SER A 191 -8.94 10.74 -10.68
CA SER A 191 -8.73 11.04 -12.10
C SER A 191 -8.86 9.83 -13.02
N VAL A 192 -8.99 8.62 -12.45
CA VAL A 192 -8.98 7.36 -13.20
C VAL A 192 -10.12 6.47 -12.70
N PRO A 193 -10.87 5.78 -13.59
CA PRO A 193 -11.92 4.86 -13.18
C PRO A 193 -11.35 3.53 -12.65
N LEU A 194 -10.70 3.56 -11.47
CA LEU A 194 -9.96 2.42 -10.89
C LEU A 194 -10.79 1.13 -10.84
N GLY A 195 -12.08 1.24 -10.54
CA GLY A 195 -13.00 0.09 -10.46
C GLY A 195 -13.08 -0.74 -11.74
N ARG A 196 -12.79 -0.17 -12.92
CA ARG A 196 -12.80 -0.91 -14.20
C ARG A 196 -11.68 -1.95 -14.33
N TYR A 197 -10.59 -1.77 -13.58
CA TYR A 197 -9.42 -2.64 -13.65
C TYR A 197 -9.43 -3.72 -12.55
N VAL A 198 -10.30 -3.61 -11.54
CA VAL A 198 -10.39 -4.58 -10.46
C VAL A 198 -11.04 -5.87 -10.96
N GLY A 199 -10.42 -7.02 -10.70
CA GLY A 199 -11.08 -8.30 -10.95
C GLY A 199 -10.19 -9.54 -10.97
N SER A 200 -8.96 -9.44 -11.49
CA SER A 200 -8.11 -10.61 -11.68
C SER A 200 -6.64 -10.35 -11.35
N GLY A 201 -5.89 -11.42 -11.10
CA GLY A 201 -4.47 -11.32 -10.80
C GLY A 201 -4.19 -10.41 -9.60
N TRP A 202 -3.22 -9.52 -9.76
CA TRP A 202 -2.88 -8.52 -8.74
C TRP A 202 -3.87 -7.34 -8.68
N HIS A 203 -4.91 -7.29 -9.52
CA HIS A 203 -5.90 -6.21 -9.51
C HIS A 203 -7.02 -6.49 -8.51
N THR A 204 -6.65 -6.63 -7.24
CA THR A 204 -7.54 -7.09 -6.16
C THR A 204 -8.33 -5.97 -5.51
N SER A 205 -7.97 -4.70 -5.73
CA SER A 205 -8.70 -3.56 -5.18
C SER A 205 -8.32 -2.28 -5.89
N ARG A 206 -9.06 -1.20 -5.63
CA ARG A 206 -8.77 0.13 -6.18
C ARG A 206 -7.33 0.56 -5.89
N THR A 207 -6.89 0.40 -4.64
CA THR A 207 -5.55 0.84 -4.24
C THR A 207 -4.45 -0.10 -4.72
N LYS A 208 -4.75 -1.39 -4.94
CA LYS A 208 -3.80 -2.31 -5.56
C LYS A 208 -3.63 -2.04 -7.06
N VAL A 209 -4.70 -1.70 -7.77
CA VAL A 209 -4.65 -1.24 -9.16
C VAL A 209 -3.78 0.02 -9.27
N LEU A 210 -3.96 0.98 -8.37
CA LEU A 210 -3.13 2.18 -8.31
C LEU A 210 -1.64 1.81 -8.09
N ASP A 211 -1.35 0.96 -7.12
CA ASP A 211 0.02 0.46 -6.87
C ASP A 211 0.61 -0.25 -8.10
N ASN A 212 -0.17 -1.11 -8.77
CA ASN A 212 0.25 -1.80 -9.99
C ASN A 212 0.63 -0.80 -11.10
N ALA A 213 -0.18 0.23 -11.32
CA ALA A 213 0.11 1.28 -12.30
C ALA A 213 1.37 2.09 -11.93
N LEU A 214 1.55 2.42 -10.65
CA LEU A 214 2.77 3.11 -10.18
C LEU A 214 4.03 2.26 -10.41
N VAL A 215 3.94 0.96 -10.15
CA VAL A 215 5.02 0.01 -10.43
C VAL A 215 5.29 -0.06 -11.93
N GLY A 216 4.25 -0.17 -12.75
CA GLY A 216 4.35 -0.15 -14.21
C GLY A 216 5.00 1.12 -14.74
N TYR A 217 4.66 2.29 -14.20
CA TYR A 217 5.30 3.58 -14.50
C TYR A 217 6.80 3.55 -14.21
N CYS A 218 7.19 3.11 -13.00
CA CYS A 218 8.59 3.02 -12.63
C CYS A 218 9.41 2.11 -13.55
N LEU A 219 8.78 1.05 -14.09
CA LEU A 219 9.40 0.11 -15.03
C LEU A 219 9.51 0.71 -16.43
N ALA A 220 8.41 1.26 -16.96
CA ALA A 220 8.35 1.84 -18.30
C ALA A 220 9.28 3.04 -18.47
N GLU A 221 9.32 3.92 -17.47
CA GLU A 221 10.09 5.16 -17.50
C GLU A 221 11.53 4.99 -16.96
N GLY A 222 11.97 3.73 -16.76
CA GLY A 222 13.35 3.41 -16.39
C GLY A 222 13.81 3.96 -15.04
N LEU A 223 12.90 4.32 -14.14
CA LEU A 223 13.24 5.03 -12.90
C LEU A 223 14.08 4.22 -11.91
N LEU A 224 14.10 2.89 -12.06
CA LEU A 224 14.83 1.99 -11.19
C LEU A 224 16.29 1.80 -11.60
N ALA A 225 16.67 2.19 -12.83
CA ALA A 225 18.01 2.00 -13.38
C ALA A 225 19.08 2.94 -12.77
N GLY A 226 18.66 4.00 -12.05
CA GLY A 226 19.58 4.99 -11.46
C GLY A 226 19.77 4.93 -9.95
N ILE A 227 19.13 3.99 -9.23
CA ILE A 227 19.11 3.96 -7.75
C ILE A 227 20.02 2.87 -7.17
N TRP A 228 20.42 1.91 -8.00
CA TRP A 228 21.42 0.90 -7.68
C TRP A 228 22.46 0.92 -8.79
N GLY A 229 23.34 1.91 -8.73
CA GLY A 229 24.62 1.81 -9.44
C GLY A 229 25.31 0.54 -8.96
N GLU A 230 25.79 -0.24 -9.92
CA GLU A 230 26.71 -1.36 -9.69
C GLU A 230 27.81 -0.93 -8.71
N GLY A 231 27.91 -1.70 -7.62
CA GLY A 231 28.95 -1.62 -6.61
C GLY A 231 29.14 -3.00 -6.03
#